data_AF-A0A7X5YER1-F1
#
_entry.id   AF-A0A7X5YER1-F1
#
_cell.length_a   1.000
_cell.length_b   1.000
_cell.length_c   1.000
_cell.angle_alpha   90.00
_cell.angle_beta   90.00
_cell.angle_gamma   90.00
#
_symmetry.space_group_name_H-M   'P 1'
#
loop_
_entity.id
_entity.type
_entity.pdbx_description
1 polymer ?
#
loop_
_entity_poly.entity_id
_entity_poly.type
_entity_poly.pdbx_seq_one_letter_code
_entity_poly.pdbx_strand_id
1 'polypeptide(L)'
;MKKIFTLLVMVALAACWTSCSDDDDKNEPDPTIPTMNEIILSIETGSHPIKFFKPDYIGEFGEEWEEEILPYIQVPQDLEINWGDGQTTNSTTHQYEIEGTYQITIKGTNLTSFIFENEQVKNIDVTKAPNLVVLSLYLNEINKLDISKNTNLTYLMCTNNELSSLDISNNLTLKLLDCSDNNPFSETSFKELLNDLPNRNNSSKGYLYIDNPNNWDVSTAENKGWQVN
;
A
#
# COMPACT_ATOMS: atom_id res chain seq x y z
N MET A 1 6.85 -45.56 -35.46
CA MET A 1 7.96 -44.65 -35.11
C MET A 1 7.42 -43.58 -34.17
N LYS A 2 8.07 -43.44 -32.99
CA LYS A 2 8.01 -42.40 -31.96
C LYS A 2 6.66 -42.03 -31.29
N LYS A 3 6.45 -42.61 -30.10
CA LYS A 3 5.91 -41.93 -28.90
C LYS A 3 7.03 -41.09 -28.24
N ILE A 4 6.67 -40.08 -27.43
CA ILE A 4 7.36 -39.48 -26.24
C ILE A 4 6.94 -37.99 -26.19
N PHE A 5 6.08 -37.57 -25.26
CA PHE A 5 6.25 -37.21 -23.83
C PHE A 5 6.67 -35.75 -23.60
N THR A 6 5.82 -35.09 -22.80
CA THR A 6 5.86 -33.74 -22.21
C THR A 6 7.19 -33.41 -21.52
N LEU A 7 7.62 -32.13 -21.54
CA LEU A 7 8.31 -31.55 -20.39
C LEU A 7 8.14 -30.03 -20.30
N LEU A 8 7.59 -29.62 -19.14
CA LEU A 8 7.60 -28.28 -18.56
C LEU A 8 9.03 -27.71 -18.55
N VAL A 9 9.17 -26.43 -18.87
CA VAL A 9 10.37 -25.66 -18.57
C VAL A 9 10.13 -24.94 -17.24
N MET A 10 10.55 -25.56 -16.13
CA MET A 10 10.89 -24.83 -14.91
C MET A 10 12.35 -24.43 -15.03
N VAL A 11 12.64 -23.13 -15.05
CA VAL A 11 14.02 -22.64 -14.92
C VAL A 11 14.30 -22.49 -13.42
N ALA A 12 14.85 -23.56 -12.84
CA ALA A 12 15.60 -23.48 -11.59
C ALA A 12 17.06 -23.19 -11.96
N LEU A 13 17.52 -21.96 -11.74
CA LEU A 13 18.95 -21.64 -11.81
C LEU A 13 19.55 -21.81 -10.42
N ALA A 14 20.08 -23.01 -10.17
CA ALA A 14 21.11 -23.23 -9.17
C ALA A 14 22.44 -23.37 -9.91
N ALA A 15 23.35 -22.41 -9.73
CA ALA A 15 24.75 -22.57 -10.05
C ALA A 15 25.56 -22.26 -8.80
N CYS A 16 26.19 -23.31 -8.26
CA CYS A 16 27.07 -23.26 -7.11
C CYS A 16 28.47 -23.64 -7.61
N TRP A 17 29.47 -22.76 -7.59
CA TRP A 17 30.88 -23.15 -7.43
C TRP A 17 31.65 -22.07 -6.65
N THR A 18 32.47 -22.57 -5.75
CA THR A 18 33.17 -21.96 -4.61
C THR A 18 34.32 -21.04 -4.97
N SER A 19 34.44 -19.93 -4.25
CA SER A 19 35.70 -19.25 -3.92
C SER A 19 35.62 -18.79 -2.47
N CYS A 20 36.55 -19.25 -1.63
CA CYS A 20 36.69 -18.87 -0.23
C CYS A 20 37.01 -17.38 -0.09
N SER A 21 36.15 -16.64 0.60
CA SER A 21 36.55 -15.55 1.51
C SER A 21 35.66 -15.69 2.73
N ASP A 22 36.30 -15.81 3.89
CA ASP A 22 35.66 -15.76 5.19
C ASP A 22 35.12 -14.34 5.40
N ASP A 23 33.87 -14.07 5.00
CA ASP A 23 33.13 -12.88 5.40
C ASP A 23 31.65 -13.26 5.56
N ASP A 24 31.13 -13.05 6.77
CA ASP A 24 29.77 -13.34 7.22
C ASP A 24 28.72 -12.37 6.60
N ASP A 25 28.64 -12.29 5.27
CA ASP A 25 27.69 -11.43 4.56
C ASP A 25 26.77 -12.20 3.59
N LYS A 26 26.37 -13.41 4.00
CA LYS A 26 25.44 -14.25 3.23
C LYS A 26 24.01 -13.90 3.60
N ASN A 27 23.47 -12.87 2.95
CA ASN A 27 22.08 -12.78 2.46
C ASN A 27 21.73 -11.36 1.96
N GLU A 28 22.67 -10.56 1.47
CA GLU A 28 22.27 -9.34 0.77
C GLU A 28 21.67 -9.74 -0.61
N PRO A 29 20.41 -9.38 -0.89
CA PRO A 29 19.80 -9.69 -2.18
C PRO A 29 20.59 -9.03 -3.31
N ASP A 30 20.80 -9.75 -4.41
CA ASP A 30 21.53 -9.23 -5.57
C ASP A 30 20.87 -7.91 -6.06
N PRO A 31 21.59 -6.77 -6.01
CA PRO A 31 21.02 -5.47 -6.36
C PRO A 31 20.64 -5.34 -7.84
N THR A 32 21.02 -6.31 -8.67
CA THR A 32 20.65 -6.37 -10.09
C THR A 32 19.35 -7.12 -10.37
N ILE A 33 18.83 -7.87 -9.39
CA ILE A 33 17.51 -8.51 -9.48
C ILE A 33 16.48 -7.51 -8.93
N PRO A 34 15.52 -7.05 -9.75
CA PRO A 34 14.44 -6.22 -9.26
C PRO A 34 13.74 -6.89 -8.08
N THR A 35 13.71 -6.25 -6.92
CA THR A 35 13.01 -6.77 -5.74
C THR A 35 11.52 -6.79 -6.04
N MET A 36 10.92 -7.99 -6.00
CA MET A 36 9.48 -8.14 -6.12
C MET A 36 8.81 -7.52 -4.89
N ASN A 37 7.94 -6.54 -5.11
CA ASN A 37 7.10 -6.03 -4.04
C ASN A 37 5.91 -6.96 -3.82
N GLU A 38 5.41 -7.00 -2.58
CA GLU A 38 4.27 -7.81 -2.18
C GLU A 38 3.31 -6.99 -1.33
N ILE A 39 2.01 -7.09 -1.63
CA ILE A 39 0.92 -6.61 -0.80
C ILE A 39 0.04 -7.80 -0.46
N ILE A 40 -0.29 -7.99 0.81
CA ILE A 40 -1.20 -9.04 1.27
C ILE A 40 -2.40 -8.37 1.91
N LEU A 41 -3.61 -8.74 1.51
CA LEU A 41 -4.84 -8.25 2.13
C LEU A 41 -5.81 -9.38 2.39
N SER A 42 -6.65 -9.19 3.41
CA SER A 42 -7.77 -10.07 3.72
C SER A 42 -9.06 -9.32 3.48
N ILE A 43 -9.90 -9.86 2.60
CA ILE A 43 -11.18 -9.29 2.22
C ILE A 43 -12.31 -10.24 2.55
N GLU A 44 -13.47 -9.71 2.90
CA GLU A 44 -14.73 -10.44 2.93
C GLU A 44 -15.50 -10.18 1.65
N THR A 45 -15.61 -11.15 0.75
CA THR A 45 -16.14 -10.91 -0.60
C THR A 45 -17.67 -10.95 -0.61
N GLY A 46 -18.30 -9.95 -1.23
CA GLY A 46 -19.70 -10.04 -1.67
C GLY A 46 -19.84 -10.63 -3.08
N SER A 47 -21.05 -10.54 -3.64
CA SER A 47 -21.41 -11.03 -4.99
C SER A 47 -20.85 -10.22 -6.17
N HIS A 48 -20.05 -9.17 -5.92
CA HIS A 48 -19.56 -8.26 -6.97
C HIS A 48 -18.11 -8.55 -7.36
N PRO A 49 -17.73 -8.36 -8.65
CA PRO A 49 -16.35 -8.48 -9.08
C PRO A 49 -15.44 -7.46 -8.40
N ILE A 50 -14.26 -7.93 -7.99
CA ILE A 50 -13.20 -7.10 -7.43
C ILE A 50 -12.33 -6.59 -8.56
N LYS A 51 -11.92 -5.32 -8.46
CA LYS A 51 -11.05 -4.67 -9.44
C LYS A 51 -9.97 -3.88 -8.72
N PHE A 52 -8.71 -4.22 -8.99
CA PHE A 52 -7.54 -3.46 -8.60
C PHE A 52 -7.01 -2.60 -9.77
N PHE A 53 -6.08 -1.69 -9.47
CA PHE A 53 -5.32 -0.90 -10.46
C PHE A 53 -6.18 -0.32 -11.58
N LYS A 54 -7.25 0.39 -11.22
CA LYS A 54 -8.11 1.09 -12.17
C LYS A 54 -7.38 2.37 -12.61
N PRO A 55 -6.80 2.46 -13.82
CA PRO A 55 -5.95 3.60 -14.21
C PRO A 55 -6.73 4.93 -14.28
N ASP A 56 -8.02 4.85 -14.57
CA ASP A 56 -8.92 6.01 -14.66
C ASP A 56 -9.61 6.32 -13.32
N TYR A 57 -9.22 5.65 -12.23
CA TYR A 57 -9.83 5.81 -10.92
C TYR A 57 -8.75 6.18 -9.91
N ILE A 58 -8.77 7.45 -9.54
CA ILE A 58 -7.91 7.94 -8.49
C ILE A 58 -8.49 7.69 -7.10
N GLY A 59 -9.77 7.33 -6.97
CA GLY A 59 -10.43 7.25 -5.68
C GLY A 59 -11.00 8.58 -5.23
N GLU A 60 -11.18 8.75 -3.93
CA GLU A 60 -11.76 9.95 -3.32
C GLU A 60 -10.74 11.08 -3.08
N PHE A 61 -9.50 10.99 -3.59
CA PHE A 61 -8.51 12.07 -3.41
C PHE A 61 -9.01 13.42 -3.95
N GLY A 62 -9.79 13.43 -5.03
CA GLY A 62 -10.29 14.65 -5.69
C GLY A 62 -9.53 15.01 -6.96
N GLU A 63 -10.19 15.77 -7.85
CA GLU A 63 -9.66 16.17 -9.18
C GLU A 63 -8.36 16.99 -9.06
N GLU A 64 -8.16 17.71 -7.96
CA GLU A 64 -6.96 18.53 -7.75
C GLU A 64 -5.67 17.70 -7.57
N TRP A 65 -5.78 16.42 -7.25
CA TRP A 65 -4.64 15.52 -7.09
C TRP A 65 -4.37 14.65 -8.32
N GLU A 66 -5.31 14.63 -9.28
CA GLU A 66 -5.27 13.75 -10.45
C GLU A 66 -3.95 13.86 -11.21
N GLU A 67 -3.54 15.08 -11.58
CA GLU A 67 -2.29 15.30 -12.34
C GLU A 67 -1.04 14.81 -11.58
N GLU A 68 -1.06 14.86 -10.25
CA GLU A 68 0.08 14.47 -9.43
C GLU A 68 0.15 12.95 -9.21
N ILE A 69 -0.99 12.28 -9.07
CA ILE A 69 -1.04 10.85 -8.71
C ILE A 69 -1.12 9.92 -9.92
N LEU A 70 -1.74 10.35 -11.02
CA LEU A 70 -1.90 9.54 -12.25
C LEU A 70 -0.60 8.89 -12.75
N PRO A 71 0.58 9.56 -12.72
CA PRO A 71 1.83 8.93 -13.16
C PRO A 71 2.20 7.67 -12.37
N TYR A 72 1.74 7.54 -11.12
CA TYR A 72 2.02 6.40 -10.25
C TYR A 72 0.99 5.28 -10.36
N ILE A 73 -0.19 5.52 -10.95
CA ILE A 73 -1.25 4.52 -11.11
C ILE A 73 -0.94 3.63 -12.31
N GLN A 74 0.00 2.71 -12.12
CA GLN A 74 0.45 1.79 -13.16
C GLN A 74 0.26 0.33 -12.77
N VAL A 75 -0.16 -0.48 -13.74
CA VAL A 75 -0.21 -1.93 -13.62
C VAL A 75 1.21 -2.47 -13.87
N PRO A 76 1.83 -3.20 -12.93
CA PRO A 76 3.12 -3.83 -13.18
C PRO A 76 3.05 -4.79 -14.37
N GLN A 77 4.08 -4.82 -15.22
CA GLN A 77 4.12 -5.74 -16.37
C GLN A 77 4.23 -7.22 -15.94
N ASP A 78 4.82 -7.43 -14.77
CA ASP A 78 5.03 -8.70 -14.11
C ASP A 78 4.01 -8.96 -12.98
N LEU A 79 2.84 -8.32 -13.06
CA LEU A 79 1.78 -8.46 -12.07
C LEU A 79 1.37 -9.93 -11.92
N GLU A 80 1.40 -10.40 -10.68
CA GLU A 80 0.88 -11.70 -10.26
C GLU A 80 -0.03 -11.50 -9.05
N ILE A 81 -1.29 -11.91 -9.16
CA ILE A 81 -2.29 -11.85 -8.09
C ILE A 81 -2.76 -13.26 -7.79
N ASN A 82 -2.47 -13.73 -6.58
CA ASN A 82 -3.11 -14.90 -5.99
C ASN A 82 -4.38 -14.46 -5.27
N TRP A 83 -5.53 -14.93 -5.71
CA TRP A 83 -6.85 -14.54 -5.22
C TRP A 83 -7.30 -15.30 -3.98
N GLY A 84 -6.50 -16.24 -3.47
CA GLY A 84 -6.81 -16.99 -2.26
C GLY A 84 -7.89 -18.07 -2.44
N ASP A 85 -8.49 -18.18 -3.63
CA ASP A 85 -9.45 -19.23 -4.02
C ASP A 85 -8.79 -20.37 -4.82
N GLY A 86 -7.46 -20.39 -4.86
CA GLY A 86 -6.66 -21.32 -5.66
C GLY A 86 -6.34 -20.82 -7.07
N GLN A 87 -6.82 -19.64 -7.46
CA GLN A 87 -6.47 -19.00 -8.72
C GLN A 87 -5.33 -17.98 -8.55
N THR A 88 -4.41 -17.98 -9.50
CA THR A 88 -3.36 -16.97 -9.62
C THR A 88 -3.34 -16.47 -11.05
N THR A 89 -3.48 -15.15 -11.24
CA THR A 89 -3.63 -14.53 -12.55
C THR A 89 -2.84 -13.22 -12.62
N ASN A 90 -2.67 -12.69 -13.83
CA ASN A 90 -2.20 -11.32 -14.08
C ASN A 90 -3.36 -10.36 -14.41
N SER A 91 -4.61 -10.81 -14.24
CA SER A 91 -5.81 -9.98 -14.39
C SER A 91 -5.96 -9.10 -13.17
N THR A 92 -6.33 -7.84 -13.34
CA THR A 92 -6.66 -6.95 -12.20
C THR A 92 -8.10 -7.11 -11.72
N THR A 93 -8.87 -8.01 -12.35
CA THR A 93 -10.27 -8.28 -12.01
C THR A 93 -10.46 -9.74 -11.64
N HIS A 94 -11.27 -9.99 -10.62
CA HIS A 94 -11.67 -11.34 -10.19
C HIS A 94 -13.11 -11.37 -9.70
N GLN A 95 -13.77 -12.51 -9.84
CA GLN A 95 -15.12 -12.73 -9.34
C GLN A 95 -15.15 -14.06 -8.58
N TYR A 96 -15.49 -14.00 -7.30
CA TYR A 96 -15.65 -15.19 -6.47
C TYR A 96 -17.00 -15.85 -6.73
N GLU A 97 -17.01 -17.17 -6.83
CA GLU A 97 -18.24 -17.96 -6.98
C GLU A 97 -18.97 -18.13 -5.64
N ILE A 98 -18.23 -18.07 -4.53
CA ILE A 98 -18.71 -18.32 -3.18
C ILE A 98 -18.27 -17.14 -2.30
N GLU A 99 -19.23 -16.54 -1.60
CA GLU A 99 -18.94 -15.51 -0.59
C GLU A 99 -18.10 -16.10 0.55
N GLY A 100 -17.12 -15.35 1.02
CA GLY A 100 -16.23 -15.79 2.08
C GLY A 100 -15.11 -14.81 2.35
N THR A 101 -14.22 -15.20 3.25
CA THR A 101 -13.00 -14.44 3.51
C THR A 101 -11.85 -15.00 2.71
N TYR A 102 -11.17 -14.16 1.93
CA TYR A 102 -10.05 -14.55 1.09
C TYR A 102 -8.82 -13.73 1.42
N GLN A 103 -7.68 -14.40 1.46
CA GLN A 103 -6.38 -13.75 1.52
C GLN A 103 -5.85 -13.58 0.10
N ILE A 104 -5.73 -12.35 -0.33
CA ILE A 104 -5.18 -11.99 -1.64
C ILE A 104 -3.70 -11.62 -1.45
N THR A 105 -2.84 -12.12 -2.34
CA THR A 105 -1.43 -11.71 -2.44
C THR A 105 -1.21 -11.09 -3.81
N ILE A 106 -0.70 -9.86 -3.85
CA ILE A 106 -0.41 -9.09 -5.06
C ILE A 106 1.10 -8.90 -5.14
N LYS A 107 1.71 -9.24 -6.27
CA LYS A 107 3.15 -9.13 -6.52
C LYS A 107 3.45 -8.39 -7.81
N GLY A 108 4.53 -7.62 -7.81
CA GLY A 108 5.08 -6.96 -9.00
C GLY A 108 6.27 -6.06 -8.65
N THR A 109 7.18 -5.85 -9.60
CA THR A 109 8.38 -5.02 -9.37
C THR A 109 8.08 -3.53 -9.23
N ASN A 110 7.12 -3.03 -9.99
CA ASN A 110 6.78 -1.60 -10.06
C ASN A 110 5.44 -1.28 -9.38
N LEU A 111 5.20 -1.84 -8.18
CA LEU A 111 4.04 -1.48 -7.36
C LEU A 111 4.24 -0.09 -6.73
N THR A 112 3.79 0.94 -7.43
CA THR A 112 3.87 2.36 -7.01
C THR A 112 2.56 2.90 -6.45
N SER A 113 1.45 2.25 -6.74
CA SER A 113 0.13 2.62 -6.22
C SER A 113 -0.65 1.39 -5.78
N PHE A 114 -1.41 1.52 -4.70
CA PHE A 114 -2.49 0.61 -4.39
C PHE A 114 -3.72 1.42 -3.97
N ILE A 115 -4.77 1.37 -4.81
CA ILE A 115 -6.04 2.06 -4.57
C ILE A 115 -7.08 0.96 -4.48
N PHE A 116 -7.63 0.79 -3.29
CA PHE A 116 -8.68 -0.18 -3.06
C PHE A 116 -9.71 0.34 -2.07
N GLU A 117 -10.91 0.54 -2.60
CA GLU A 117 -12.03 1.14 -1.90
C GLU A 117 -13.17 0.16 -1.99
N ASN A 118 -13.57 -0.41 -0.85
CA ASN A 118 -14.64 -1.40 -0.69
C ASN A 118 -14.70 -1.80 0.78
N GLU A 119 -15.85 -1.68 1.45
CA GLU A 119 -16.10 -1.84 2.89
C GLU A 119 -15.79 -3.24 3.50
N GLN A 120 -14.66 -3.85 3.15
CA GLN A 120 -14.45 -5.28 3.29
C GLN A 120 -13.00 -5.68 3.59
N VAL A 121 -12.01 -4.76 3.52
CA VAL A 121 -10.66 -5.06 4.00
C VAL A 121 -10.62 -4.96 5.52
N LYS A 122 -10.28 -6.08 6.17
CA LYS A 122 -10.05 -6.11 7.63
C LYS A 122 -8.57 -5.95 7.99
N ASN A 123 -7.69 -6.48 7.14
CA ASN A 123 -6.25 -6.46 7.36
C ASN A 123 -5.53 -6.29 6.03
N ILE A 124 -4.48 -5.49 6.03
CA ILE A 124 -3.56 -5.31 4.91
C ILE A 124 -2.12 -5.20 5.42
N ASP A 125 -1.20 -5.84 4.71
CA ASP A 125 0.24 -5.74 4.88
C ASP A 125 0.83 -5.16 3.59
N VAL A 126 1.38 -3.94 3.70
CA VAL A 126 2.08 -3.23 2.63
C VAL A 126 3.58 -3.11 2.90
N THR A 127 4.09 -3.75 3.96
CA THR A 127 5.48 -3.56 4.43
C THR A 127 6.52 -4.11 3.46
N LYS A 128 6.11 -4.99 2.54
CA LYS A 128 6.93 -5.51 1.45
C LYS A 128 6.73 -4.78 0.12
N ALA A 129 6.13 -3.59 0.15
CA ALA A 129 5.96 -2.73 -1.02
C ALA A 129 6.60 -1.34 -0.80
N PRO A 130 7.94 -1.26 -0.61
CA PRO A 130 8.63 -0.01 -0.27
C PRO A 130 8.56 1.07 -1.36
N ASN A 131 8.20 0.71 -2.60
CA ASN A 131 8.08 1.64 -3.72
C ASN A 131 6.68 2.31 -3.80
N LEU A 132 5.76 2.01 -2.88
CA LEU A 132 4.45 2.66 -2.85
C LEU A 132 4.61 4.17 -2.65
N VAL A 133 3.97 4.93 -3.55
CA VAL A 133 3.88 6.40 -3.53
C VAL A 133 2.44 6.82 -3.22
N VAL A 134 1.45 6.07 -3.71
CA VAL A 134 0.02 6.31 -3.51
C VAL A 134 -0.61 5.10 -2.82
N LEU A 135 -1.26 5.31 -1.68
CA LEU A 135 -2.06 4.31 -0.99
C LEU A 135 -3.43 4.89 -0.67
N SER A 136 -4.49 4.35 -1.27
CA SER A 136 -5.87 4.60 -0.84
C SER A 136 -6.49 3.30 -0.36
N LEU A 137 -7.00 3.37 0.87
CA LEU A 137 -7.75 2.35 1.58
C LEU A 137 -9.09 2.93 2.04
N TYR A 138 -9.62 3.91 1.31
CA TYR A 138 -10.89 4.57 1.63
C TYR A 138 -12.00 3.54 1.86
N LEU A 139 -12.78 3.75 2.93
CA LEU A 139 -14.04 3.03 3.16
C LEU A 139 -13.83 1.51 3.30
N ASN A 140 -13.16 1.13 4.41
CA ASN A 140 -12.78 -0.24 4.79
C ASN A 140 -12.96 -0.46 6.31
N GLU A 141 -12.59 -1.63 6.83
CA GLU A 141 -12.69 -2.00 8.26
C GLU A 141 -11.30 -2.15 8.91
N ILE A 142 -10.33 -1.33 8.51
CA ILE A 142 -8.93 -1.45 8.97
C ILE A 142 -8.78 -0.77 10.33
N ASN A 143 -8.41 -1.55 11.35
CA ASN A 143 -8.10 -1.01 12.69
C ASN A 143 -6.60 -0.84 12.98
N LYS A 144 -5.72 -1.36 12.11
CA LYS A 144 -4.27 -1.23 12.18
C LYS A 144 -3.65 -1.17 10.78
N LEU A 145 -2.74 -0.22 10.59
CA LEU A 145 -2.01 -0.04 9.35
C LEU A 145 -0.52 0.20 9.66
N ASP A 146 0.34 -0.71 9.21
CA ASP A 146 1.81 -0.53 9.28
C ASP A 146 2.33 -0.08 7.92
N ILE A 147 2.80 1.16 7.87
CA ILE A 147 3.39 1.82 6.70
C ILE A 147 4.87 2.18 6.92
N SER A 148 5.51 1.60 7.94
CA SER A 148 6.88 1.94 8.35
C SER A 148 7.94 1.65 7.29
N LYS A 149 7.64 0.78 6.32
CA LYS A 149 8.52 0.44 5.18
C LYS A 149 8.20 1.20 3.91
N ASN A 150 7.10 1.94 3.87
CA ASN A 150 6.65 2.69 2.69
C ASN A 150 7.22 4.11 2.72
N THR A 151 8.54 4.23 2.77
CA THR A 151 9.23 5.51 2.97
C THR A 151 9.09 6.49 1.80
N ASN A 152 8.62 6.02 0.64
CA ASN A 152 8.32 6.82 -0.55
C ASN A 152 6.85 7.30 -0.60
N LEU A 153 6.04 6.93 0.40
CA LEU A 153 4.61 7.24 0.41
C LEU A 153 4.40 8.75 0.46
N THR A 154 3.71 9.28 -0.54
CA THR A 154 3.48 10.73 -0.72
C THR A 154 2.00 11.08 -0.55
N TYR A 155 1.10 10.17 -0.94
CA TYR A 155 -0.34 10.34 -0.83
C TYR A 155 -0.93 9.13 -0.09
N LEU A 156 -1.51 9.39 1.08
CA LEU A 156 -2.17 8.38 1.90
C LEU A 156 -3.60 8.80 2.18
N MET A 157 -4.54 7.95 1.80
CA MET A 157 -5.94 8.04 2.16
C MET A 157 -6.35 6.77 2.89
N CYS A 158 -6.70 6.92 4.16
CA CYS A 158 -7.24 5.86 5.02
C CYS A 158 -8.52 6.32 5.73
N THR A 159 -9.25 7.24 5.11
CA THR A 159 -10.56 7.74 5.54
C THR A 159 -11.60 6.63 5.64
N ASN A 160 -12.60 6.78 6.52
CA ASN A 160 -13.65 5.77 6.72
C ASN A 160 -13.07 4.38 7.03
N ASN A 161 -12.32 4.30 8.13
CA ASN A 161 -11.74 3.07 8.68
C ASN A 161 -11.92 3.03 10.20
N GLU A 162 -11.27 2.10 10.88
CA GLU A 162 -11.36 1.94 12.34
C GLU A 162 -10.02 2.26 13.06
N LEU A 163 -9.15 3.05 12.44
CA LEU A 163 -7.84 3.39 13.01
C LEU A 163 -8.02 4.28 14.24
N SER A 164 -7.33 3.97 15.34
CA SER A 164 -7.29 4.81 16.55
C SER A 164 -5.95 5.52 16.77
N SER A 165 -4.96 5.16 15.95
CA SER A 165 -3.62 5.73 15.89
C SER A 165 -3.01 5.39 14.52
N LEU A 166 -2.09 6.24 14.05
CA LEU A 166 -1.32 5.98 12.84
C LEU A 166 0.09 6.54 13.04
N ASP A 167 1.10 5.67 13.00
CA ASP A 167 2.51 6.06 13.03
C ASP A 167 2.96 6.38 11.61
N ILE A 168 3.33 7.64 11.38
CA ILE A 168 3.83 8.14 10.09
C ILE A 168 5.29 8.61 10.17
N SER A 169 6.00 8.28 11.25
CA SER A 169 7.34 8.81 11.57
C SER A 169 8.41 8.47 10.51
N ASN A 170 8.20 7.40 9.73
CA ASN A 170 9.09 6.99 8.65
C ASN A 170 8.65 7.50 7.26
N ASN A 171 7.46 8.10 7.14
CA ASN A 171 6.86 8.50 5.87
C ASN A 171 7.14 9.98 5.56
N LEU A 172 8.43 10.33 5.51
CA LEU A 172 8.91 11.72 5.44
C LEU A 172 8.54 12.45 4.13
N THR A 173 8.09 11.72 3.10
CA THR A 173 7.66 12.27 1.81
C THR A 173 6.20 12.70 1.78
N LEU A 174 5.38 12.33 2.78
CA LEU A 174 3.94 12.59 2.80
C LEU A 174 3.61 14.06 2.51
N LYS A 175 2.72 14.26 1.55
CA LYS A 175 2.17 15.56 1.13
C LYS A 175 0.66 15.63 1.40
N LEU A 176 -0.05 14.53 1.20
CA LEU A 176 -1.46 14.40 1.57
C LEU A 176 -1.61 13.23 2.52
N LEU A 177 -2.27 13.49 3.65
CA LEU A 177 -2.75 12.50 4.58
C LEU A 177 -4.22 12.76 4.85
N ASP A 178 -5.07 11.84 4.44
CA ASP A 178 -6.46 11.81 4.84
C ASP A 178 -6.70 10.61 5.77
N CYS A 179 -7.05 10.92 7.01
CA CYS A 179 -7.39 9.97 8.05
C CYS A 179 -8.67 10.37 8.79
N SER A 180 -9.55 11.17 8.16
CA SER A 180 -10.86 11.51 8.73
C SER A 180 -11.78 10.28 8.80
N ASP A 181 -12.92 10.43 9.46
CA ASP A 181 -13.93 9.40 9.65
C ASP A 181 -13.35 8.05 10.14
N ASN A 182 -12.39 8.11 11.05
CA ASN A 182 -11.79 6.94 11.69
C ASN A 182 -12.38 6.71 13.09
N ASN A 183 -11.91 5.68 13.80
CA ASN A 183 -12.23 5.57 15.22
C ASN A 183 -11.61 6.78 15.95
N PRO A 184 -12.37 7.56 16.75
CA PRO A 184 -11.87 8.82 17.28
C PRO A 184 -10.48 8.67 17.90
N PHE A 185 -9.51 9.37 17.32
CA PHE A 185 -8.16 9.42 17.85
C PHE A 185 -8.26 9.94 19.29
N SER A 186 -7.52 9.33 20.21
CA SER A 186 -7.36 9.89 21.54
C SER A 186 -6.56 11.20 21.46
N GLU A 187 -6.65 12.07 22.46
CA GLU A 187 -5.81 13.28 22.50
C GLU A 187 -4.31 12.93 22.36
N THR A 188 -3.89 11.81 22.94
CA THR A 188 -2.52 11.31 22.86
C THR A 188 -2.16 10.91 21.42
N SER A 189 -2.93 10.02 20.78
CA SER A 189 -2.63 9.55 19.43
C SER A 189 -2.78 10.65 18.37
N PHE A 190 -3.69 11.60 18.59
CA PHE A 190 -3.79 12.82 17.77
C PHE A 190 -2.49 13.64 17.83
N LYS A 191 -1.99 13.92 19.03
CA LYS A 191 -0.73 14.67 19.22
C LYS A 191 0.48 13.93 18.65
N GLU A 192 0.55 12.61 18.83
CA GLU A 192 1.59 11.76 18.25
C GLU A 192 1.58 11.88 16.73
N LEU A 193 0.42 11.76 16.08
CA LEU A 193 0.30 11.93 14.64
C LEU A 193 0.83 13.30 14.17
N LEU A 194 0.42 14.40 14.83
CA LEU A 194 0.90 15.73 14.46
C LEU A 194 2.41 15.88 14.65
N ASN A 195 2.98 15.23 15.67
CA ASN A 195 4.43 15.19 15.92
C ASN A 195 5.19 14.37 14.88
N ASP A 196 4.55 13.38 14.25
CA ASP A 196 5.17 12.56 13.22
C ASP A 196 5.08 13.19 11.82
N LEU A 197 4.21 14.19 11.62
CA LEU A 197 4.10 14.90 10.33
C LEU A 197 5.47 15.42 9.84
N PRO A 198 5.81 15.25 8.55
CA PRO A 198 7.01 15.83 7.95
C PRO A 198 7.07 17.34 8.07
N ASN A 199 8.26 17.91 8.25
CA ASN A 199 8.46 19.36 8.16
C ASN A 199 8.52 19.80 6.70
N ARG A 200 7.55 20.62 6.26
CA ARG A 200 7.37 21.09 4.89
C ARG A 200 7.63 22.58 4.70
N ASN A 201 8.28 23.27 5.65
CA ASN A 201 8.53 24.71 5.56
C ASN A 201 9.40 25.15 4.38
N ASN A 202 10.13 24.22 3.76
CA ASN A 202 10.94 24.45 2.54
C ASN A 202 10.40 23.69 1.32
N SER A 203 9.15 23.22 1.38
CA SER A 203 8.51 22.38 0.37
C SER A 203 7.12 22.92 0.03
N SER A 204 6.42 22.27 -0.91
CA SER A 204 5.00 22.54 -1.10
C SER A 204 4.23 22.25 0.19
N LYS A 205 3.16 23.02 0.45
CA LYS A 205 2.22 22.79 1.55
C LYS A 205 1.77 21.32 1.61
N GLY A 206 1.62 20.80 2.83
CA GLY A 206 0.99 19.50 3.10
C GLY A 206 -0.50 19.67 3.45
N TYR A 207 -1.28 18.63 3.26
CA TYR A 207 -2.73 18.61 3.50
C TYR A 207 -3.06 17.45 4.43
N LEU A 208 -3.60 17.79 5.60
CA LEU A 208 -4.07 16.84 6.61
C LEU A 208 -5.58 16.98 6.71
N TYR A 209 -6.29 15.88 6.49
CA TYR A 209 -7.72 15.76 6.77
C TYR A 209 -7.87 14.83 7.98
N ILE A 210 -8.43 15.36 9.07
CA ILE A 210 -8.54 14.62 10.33
C ILE A 210 -9.71 15.13 11.17
N ASP A 211 -10.45 14.20 11.76
CA ASP A 211 -11.52 14.56 12.69
C ASP A 211 -10.95 15.20 13.96
N ASN A 212 -11.38 16.42 14.24
CA ASN A 212 -11.03 17.13 15.47
C ASN A 212 -12.28 17.57 16.25
N PRO A 213 -13.14 16.63 16.69
CA PRO A 213 -14.41 16.96 17.35
C PRO A 213 -14.21 17.67 18.70
N ASN A 214 -13.03 17.54 19.30
CA ASN A 214 -12.67 18.15 20.58
C ASN A 214 -11.91 19.47 20.43
N ASN A 215 -11.70 19.96 19.19
CA ASN A 215 -10.97 21.18 18.89
C ASN A 215 -9.59 21.25 19.57
N TRP A 216 -8.84 20.13 19.52
CA TRP A 216 -7.46 20.04 19.98
C TRP A 216 -6.54 20.93 19.15
N ASP A 217 -5.43 21.33 19.76
CA ASP A 217 -4.43 22.20 19.13
C ASP A 217 -3.77 21.52 17.92
N VAL A 218 -3.85 22.18 16.77
CA VAL A 218 -3.25 21.75 15.50
C VAL A 218 -2.00 22.54 15.14
N SER A 219 -1.56 23.48 15.98
CA SER A 219 -0.43 24.38 15.71
C SER A 219 0.86 23.63 15.37
N THR A 220 1.05 22.42 15.89
CA THR A 220 2.19 21.56 15.55
C THR A 220 2.22 21.23 14.06
N ALA A 221 1.08 20.91 13.45
CA ALA A 221 0.97 20.64 12.02
C ALA A 221 1.16 21.92 11.20
N GLU A 222 0.52 23.01 11.60
CA GLU A 222 0.61 24.31 10.92
C GLU A 222 2.05 24.84 10.90
N ASN A 223 2.77 24.74 12.02
CA ASN A 223 4.18 25.13 12.13
C ASN A 223 5.13 24.28 11.27
N LYS A 224 4.68 23.09 10.87
CA LYS A 224 5.37 22.19 9.93
C LYS A 224 4.94 22.40 8.48
N GLY A 225 4.10 23.41 8.18
CA GLY A 225 3.66 23.71 6.82
C GLY A 225 2.49 22.87 6.32
N TRP A 226 1.68 22.31 7.23
CA TRP A 226 0.46 21.58 6.90
C TRP A 226 -0.77 22.46 7.04
N GLN A 227 -1.69 22.33 6.09
CA GLN A 227 -3.07 22.78 6.23
C GLN A 227 -3.89 21.64 6.82
N VAL A 228 -4.55 21.89 7.94
CA VAL A 228 -5.43 20.92 8.61
C VAL A 228 -6.87 21.27 8.28
N ASN A 229 -7.64 20.28 7.80
CA ASN A 229 -9.07 20.39 7.51
C ASN A 229 -9.87 19.36 8.30
#